data_AF-A0A7C3NUC9-F1
#
_entry.id   AF-A0A7C3NUC9-F1
#
_cell.length_a   1.000
_cell.length_b   1.000
_cell.length_c   1.000
_cell.angle_alpha   90.00
_cell.angle_beta   90.00
_cell.angle_gamma   90.00
#
_symmetry.space_group_name_H-M   'P 1'
#
loop_
_entity.id
_entity.type
_entity.pdbx_description
1 polymer ?
#
loop_
_entity_poly.entity_id
_entity_poly.type
_entity_poly.pdbx_seq_one_letter_code
_entity_poly.pdbx_strand_id
1 'polypeptide(L)'
;MADAMPQARTLSGYWKLAVQLMLGGVSLFYLWAAAAGTLSLQYFRGIAVLYSLVLPLLLYSGWRRARSDRPTALDLVLVLGAIVGVSYWIWEHESLAYRAGAYNLIDVSMGVIVTLLAIEAARRVLGFGMVLCALLPIAYALFGSYLPFIVGHRGFTLRRVIEYVYLTSDGIFGVMADVVAEFIIPFVVFGAFLEVAGIAKFFVDLSLAA
;
A
#
# COMPACT_ATOMS: atom_id res chain seq x y z
N MET A 1 9.28 -24.01 8.24
CA MET A 1 9.50 -23.87 6.78
C MET A 1 9.71 -22.40 6.50
N ALA A 2 10.94 -21.97 6.24
CA ALA A 2 11.18 -20.59 5.81
C ALA A 2 10.62 -20.46 4.39
N ASP A 3 9.48 -19.79 4.24
CA ASP A 3 8.95 -19.45 2.92
C ASP A 3 10.00 -18.59 2.22
N ALA A 4 10.58 -19.10 1.13
CA ALA A 4 11.46 -18.32 0.27
C ALA A 4 10.70 -17.07 -0.19
N MET A 5 11.33 -15.89 -0.04
CA MET A 5 10.69 -14.63 -0.39
C MET A 5 10.19 -14.67 -1.84
N PRO A 6 8.94 -14.28 -2.10
CA PRO A 6 8.40 -14.24 -3.46
C PRO A 6 9.34 -13.41 -4.34
N GLN A 7 9.74 -13.94 -5.49
CA GLN A 7 10.54 -13.19 -6.46
C GLN A 7 9.63 -12.38 -7.38
N ALA A 8 10.00 -11.12 -7.63
CA ALA A 8 9.29 -10.24 -8.55
C ALA A 8 9.37 -10.77 -10.00
N ARG A 9 8.32 -10.52 -10.78
CA ARG A 9 8.22 -10.83 -12.21
C ARG A 9 9.24 -9.99 -13.00
N THR A 10 9.87 -10.61 -13.98
CA THR A 10 10.62 -9.89 -15.02
C THR A 10 9.65 -9.47 -16.11
N LEU A 11 9.04 -8.29 -15.96
CA LEU A 11 8.12 -7.74 -16.96
C LEU A 11 8.85 -7.38 -18.26
N SER A 12 8.24 -7.69 -19.41
CA SER A 12 8.78 -7.39 -20.75
C SER A 12 7.95 -6.32 -21.48
N GLY A 13 8.57 -5.64 -22.43
CA GLY A 13 7.90 -4.69 -23.34
C GLY A 13 7.20 -3.52 -22.65
N TYR A 14 5.96 -3.24 -23.06
CA TYR A 14 5.17 -2.10 -22.57
C TYR A 14 4.85 -2.16 -21.07
N TRP A 15 4.78 -3.34 -20.45
CA TRP A 15 4.53 -3.47 -19.01
C TRP A 15 5.71 -3.00 -18.16
N LYS A 16 6.93 -3.29 -18.61
CA LYS A 16 8.14 -2.75 -17.98
C LYS A 16 8.14 -1.23 -18.06
N LEU A 17 7.84 -0.67 -19.23
CA LEU A 17 7.75 0.77 -19.41
C LEU A 17 6.68 1.39 -18.51
N ALA A 18 5.49 0.79 -18.41
CA ALA A 18 4.42 1.28 -17.54
C ALA A 18 4.86 1.35 -16.07
N VAL A 19 5.47 0.27 -15.55
CA VAL A 19 5.99 0.26 -14.17
C VAL A 19 7.11 1.27 -13.98
N GLN A 20 8.01 1.43 -14.96
CA GLN A 20 9.08 2.44 -14.90
C GLN A 20 8.52 3.87 -14.90
N LEU A 21 7.48 4.14 -15.70
CA LEU A 21 6.80 5.43 -15.70
C LEU A 21 6.09 5.70 -14.38
N MET A 22 5.46 4.68 -13.79
CA MET A 22 4.87 4.78 -12.45
C MET A 22 5.93 5.10 -11.39
N LEU A 23 7.03 4.34 -11.36
CA LEU A 23 8.13 4.56 -10.43
C LEU A 23 8.78 5.94 -10.62
N GLY A 24 9.07 6.32 -11.87
CA GLY A 24 9.58 7.65 -12.19
C GLY A 24 8.60 8.76 -11.80
N GLY A 25 7.30 8.54 -12.01
CA GLY A 25 6.23 9.47 -11.65
C GLY A 25 6.14 9.71 -10.15
N VAL A 26 6.16 8.65 -9.33
CA VAL A 26 6.17 8.82 -7.87
C VAL A 26 7.47 9.47 -7.38
N SER A 27 8.63 9.11 -7.94
CA SER A 27 9.89 9.76 -7.60
C SER A 27 9.87 11.26 -7.94
N LEU A 28 9.42 11.63 -9.14
CA LEU A 28 9.29 13.03 -9.54
C LEU A 28 8.31 13.79 -8.66
N PHE A 29 7.18 13.18 -8.32
CA PHE A 29 6.20 13.76 -7.41
C PHE A 29 6.82 14.09 -6.04
N TYR A 30 7.56 13.16 -5.44
CA TYR A 30 8.20 13.39 -4.14
C TYR A 30 9.38 14.36 -4.20
N LEU A 31 10.13 14.39 -5.30
CA LEU A 31 11.19 15.38 -5.50
C LEU A 31 10.61 16.79 -5.68
N TRP A 32 9.55 16.93 -6.49
CA TRP A 32 8.83 18.18 -6.62
C TRP A 32 8.23 18.62 -5.28
N ALA A 33 7.63 17.69 -4.55
CA ALA A 33 7.06 17.95 -3.25
C ALA A 33 8.09 18.46 -2.24
N ALA A 34 9.26 17.84 -2.19
CA ALA A 34 10.36 18.27 -1.32
C ALA A 34 10.90 19.66 -1.70
N ALA A 35 10.90 20.01 -2.99
CA ALA A 35 11.42 21.29 -3.48
C ALA A 35 10.43 22.45 -3.36
N ALA A 36 9.14 22.20 -3.62
CA ALA A 36 8.14 23.26 -3.82
C ALA A 36 6.70 22.86 -3.45
N GLY A 37 6.48 21.67 -2.89
CA GLY A 37 5.14 21.14 -2.66
C GLY A 37 4.43 21.77 -1.47
N THR A 38 3.22 22.26 -1.69
CA THR A 38 2.28 22.73 -0.64
C THR A 38 0.97 21.95 -0.64
N LEU A 39 1.02 20.66 -1.00
CA LEU A 39 -0.16 19.79 -0.97
C LEU A 39 -0.49 19.32 0.45
N SER A 40 -1.77 19.04 0.70
CA SER A 40 -2.18 18.47 1.97
C SER A 40 -1.65 17.03 2.14
N LEU A 41 -1.42 16.63 3.39
CA LEU A 41 -0.90 15.31 3.75
C LEU A 41 -1.77 14.16 3.21
N GLN A 42 -3.07 14.38 3.05
CA GLN A 42 -4.01 13.37 2.54
C GLN A 42 -3.66 12.94 1.11
N TYR A 43 -3.17 13.86 0.26
CA TYR A 43 -2.73 13.51 -1.09
C TYR A 43 -1.46 12.67 -1.07
N PHE A 44 -0.48 13.02 -0.24
CA PHE A 44 0.75 12.24 -0.07
C PHE A 44 0.44 10.82 0.42
N ARG A 45 -0.40 10.72 1.46
CA ARG A 45 -0.85 9.45 2.03
C ARG A 45 -1.58 8.60 0.99
N GLY A 46 -2.53 9.19 0.28
CA GLY A 46 -3.32 8.49 -0.73
C GLY A 46 -2.47 7.98 -1.89
N ILE A 47 -1.54 8.80 -2.38
CA ILE A 47 -0.57 8.41 -3.41
C ILE A 47 0.30 7.27 -2.89
N ALA A 48 0.87 7.38 -1.69
CA ALA A 48 1.70 6.31 -1.11
C ALA A 48 0.95 4.97 -1.02
N VAL A 49 -0.30 4.98 -0.54
CA VAL A 49 -1.15 3.77 -0.48
C VAL A 49 -1.46 3.23 -1.87
N LEU A 50 -1.80 4.10 -2.84
CA LEU A 50 -2.09 3.69 -4.21
C LEU A 50 -0.91 2.93 -4.84
N TYR A 51 0.30 3.49 -4.76
CA TYR A 51 1.49 2.84 -5.29
C TYR A 51 1.84 1.56 -4.52
N SER A 52 1.62 1.55 -3.20
CA SER A 52 1.83 0.37 -2.35
C SER A 52 0.84 -0.77 -2.64
N LEU A 53 -0.30 -0.50 -3.28
CA LEU A 53 -1.22 -1.55 -3.73
C LEU A 53 -0.98 -1.93 -5.19
N VAL A 54 -0.82 -0.96 -6.09
CA VAL A 54 -0.72 -1.22 -7.53
C VAL A 54 0.60 -1.89 -7.91
N LEU A 55 1.74 -1.42 -7.37
CA LEU A 55 3.05 -1.97 -7.74
C LEU A 55 3.19 -3.45 -7.35
N PRO A 56 2.81 -3.88 -6.13
CA PRO A 56 2.83 -5.31 -5.80
C PRO A 56 1.96 -6.18 -6.68
N LEU A 57 0.75 -5.71 -7.03
CA LEU A 57 -0.18 -6.47 -7.87
C LEU A 57 0.35 -6.67 -9.29
N LEU A 58 1.12 -5.71 -9.82
CA LEU A 58 1.77 -5.82 -11.13
C LEU A 58 3.05 -6.67 -11.07
N LEU A 59 3.92 -6.39 -10.09
CA LEU A 59 5.25 -6.97 -9.99
C LEU A 59 5.26 -8.39 -9.44
N TYR A 60 4.31 -8.79 -8.60
CA TYR A 60 4.29 -10.11 -7.98
C TYR A 60 3.08 -10.91 -8.45
N SER A 61 3.32 -12.15 -8.89
CA SER A 61 2.25 -13.04 -9.34
C SER A 61 1.42 -13.56 -8.18
N GLY A 62 0.09 -13.55 -8.31
CA GLY A 62 -0.80 -14.07 -7.28
C GLY A 62 -0.62 -15.56 -6.96
N TRP A 63 -0.14 -16.37 -7.90
CA TRP A 63 0.03 -17.83 -7.75
C TRP A 63 1.35 -18.31 -8.35
N ARG A 64 2.07 -19.20 -7.63
CA ARG A 64 3.45 -19.68 -7.95
C ARG A 64 3.65 -20.23 -9.37
N ARG A 65 2.58 -20.61 -10.10
CA ARG A 65 2.65 -21.13 -11.47
C ARG A 65 2.54 -20.08 -12.58
N ALA A 66 2.15 -18.84 -12.28
CA ALA A 66 2.01 -17.78 -13.28
C ALA A 66 3.33 -16.96 -13.41
N ARG A 67 4.42 -17.64 -13.75
CA ARG A 67 5.68 -17.01 -14.18
C ARG A 67 5.51 -16.49 -15.61
N SER A 68 4.71 -15.44 -15.76
CA SER A 68 4.55 -14.73 -17.03
C SER A 68 5.29 -13.41 -16.96
N ASP A 69 5.81 -13.00 -18.10
CA ASP A 69 6.38 -11.69 -18.42
C ASP A 69 5.33 -10.56 -18.45
N ARG A 70 4.05 -10.87 -18.22
CA ARG A 70 2.92 -9.94 -18.25
C ARG A 70 1.94 -10.16 -17.08
N PRO A 71 1.27 -9.10 -16.60
CA PRO A 71 0.18 -9.24 -15.64
C PRO A 71 -0.99 -10.05 -16.24
N THR A 72 -1.65 -10.85 -15.40
CA THR A 72 -2.84 -11.60 -15.79
C THR A 72 -4.07 -10.67 -15.83
N ALA A 73 -5.13 -11.00 -16.57
CA ALA A 73 -6.37 -10.23 -16.58
C ALA A 73 -6.92 -9.99 -15.16
N LEU A 74 -6.81 -10.99 -14.27
CA LEU A 74 -7.15 -10.84 -12.85
C LEU A 74 -6.30 -9.78 -12.15
N ASP A 75 -4.99 -9.71 -12.43
CA ASP A 75 -4.14 -8.67 -11.85
C ASP A 75 -4.59 -7.27 -12.28
N LEU A 76 -5.04 -7.11 -13.53
CA LEU A 76 -5.55 -5.85 -14.03
C LEU A 76 -6.87 -5.44 -13.36
N VAL A 77 -7.77 -6.40 -13.10
CA VAL A 77 -9.01 -6.14 -12.34
C VAL A 77 -8.70 -5.72 -10.91
N LEU A 78 -7.73 -6.38 -10.26
CA LEU A 78 -7.30 -6.01 -8.90
C LEU A 78 -6.64 -4.63 -8.87
N VAL A 79 -5.80 -4.31 -9.86
CA VAL A 79 -5.20 -2.99 -10.03
C VAL A 79 -6.26 -1.92 -10.25
N LEU A 80 -7.26 -2.19 -11.10
CA LEU A 80 -8.37 -1.26 -11.31
C LEU A 80 -9.16 -1.03 -10.02
N GLY A 81 -9.43 -2.09 -9.25
CA GLY A 81 -10.07 -1.97 -7.93
C GLY A 81 -9.25 -1.13 -6.94
N ALA A 82 -7.92 -1.27 -6.95
CA ALA A 82 -7.03 -0.48 -6.10
C ALA A 82 -7.06 1.00 -6.51
N ILE A 83 -7.00 1.28 -7.81
CA ILE A 83 -7.10 2.65 -8.35
C ILE A 83 -8.43 3.27 -7.95
N VAL A 84 -9.55 2.61 -8.25
CA VAL A 84 -10.89 3.14 -7.96
C VAL A 84 -11.09 3.38 -6.45
N GLY A 85 -10.73 2.39 -5.63
CA GLY A 85 -10.90 2.50 -4.17
C GLY A 85 -10.05 3.61 -3.56
N VAL A 86 -8.75 3.64 -3.86
CA VAL A 86 -7.86 4.66 -3.29
C VAL A 86 -8.18 6.06 -3.85
N SER A 87 -8.48 6.18 -5.14
CA SER A 87 -8.89 7.46 -5.73
C SER A 87 -10.20 7.97 -5.14
N TYR A 88 -11.15 7.09 -4.81
CA TYR A 88 -12.35 7.48 -4.07
C TYR A 88 -12.01 8.10 -2.71
N TRP A 89 -11.11 7.47 -1.95
CA TRP A 89 -10.66 8.03 -0.66
C TRP A 89 -10.00 9.40 -0.83
N ILE A 90 -9.09 9.54 -1.81
CA ILE A 90 -8.40 10.82 -2.08
C ILE A 90 -9.41 11.91 -2.44
N TRP A 91 -10.36 11.60 -3.31
CA TRP A 91 -11.36 12.56 -3.76
C TRP A 91 -12.34 12.97 -2.64
N GLU A 92 -12.81 12.00 -1.86
CA GLU A 92 -13.88 12.20 -0.88
C GLU A 92 -13.34 12.48 0.54
N HIS A 93 -12.03 12.63 0.75
CA HIS A 93 -11.43 12.69 2.09
C HIS A 93 -12.04 13.76 3.01
N GLU A 94 -12.35 14.96 2.50
CA GLU A 94 -13.00 16.02 3.29
C GLU A 94 -14.42 15.62 3.68
N SER A 95 -15.22 15.16 2.71
CA SER A 95 -16.58 14.68 2.97
C SER A 95 -16.61 13.49 3.93
N LEU A 96 -15.66 12.56 3.82
CA LEU A 96 -15.52 11.44 4.74
C LEU A 96 -15.26 11.92 6.17
N ALA A 97 -14.46 12.97 6.33
CA ALA A 97 -14.24 13.60 7.64
C ALA A 97 -15.54 14.25 8.16
N TYR A 98 -16.28 14.97 7.31
CA TYR A 98 -17.56 15.60 7.69
C TYR A 98 -18.66 14.60 8.03
N ARG A 99 -18.67 13.40 7.41
CA ARG A 99 -19.65 12.35 7.71
C ARG A 99 -19.47 11.76 9.11
N ALA A 100 -18.29 11.89 9.73
CA ALA A 100 -18.04 11.56 11.14
C ALA A 100 -18.66 10.24 11.64
N GLY A 101 -18.58 9.17 10.83
CA GLY A 101 -19.13 7.84 11.17
C GLY A 101 -20.49 7.51 10.56
N ALA A 102 -21.19 8.48 9.94
CA ALA A 102 -22.40 8.25 9.15
C ALA A 102 -22.06 7.87 7.69
N TYR A 103 -21.21 6.86 7.53
CA TYR A 103 -20.73 6.42 6.23
C TYR A 103 -21.83 5.73 5.41
N ASN A 104 -21.83 5.97 4.10
CA ASN A 104 -22.82 5.40 3.20
C ASN A 104 -22.37 4.03 2.66
N LEU A 105 -23.22 3.40 1.83
CA LEU A 105 -22.92 2.08 1.27
C LEU A 105 -21.69 2.11 0.36
N ILE A 106 -21.46 3.21 -0.36
CA ILE A 106 -20.32 3.36 -1.27
C ILE A 106 -19.02 3.38 -0.47
N ASP A 107 -18.96 4.15 0.61
CA ASP A 107 -17.80 4.24 1.52
C ASP A 107 -17.38 2.85 2.01
N VAL A 108 -18.36 2.08 2.50
CA VAL A 108 -18.15 0.73 3.03
C VAL A 108 -17.74 -0.24 1.92
N SER A 109 -18.36 -0.15 0.74
CA SER A 109 -18.02 -1.01 -0.40
C SER A 109 -16.58 -0.81 -0.89
N MET A 110 -16.13 0.45 -0.97
CA MET A 110 -14.74 0.77 -1.30
C MET A 110 -13.79 0.26 -0.21
N GLY A 111 -14.19 0.37 1.05
CA GLY A 111 -13.40 -0.19 2.16
C GLY A 111 -13.24 -1.70 2.12
N VAL A 112 -14.29 -2.45 1.74
CA VAL A 112 -14.19 -3.90 1.51
C VAL A 112 -13.18 -4.19 0.40
N ILE A 113 -13.31 -3.51 -0.75
CA ILE A 113 -12.42 -3.71 -1.91
C ILE A 113 -10.97 -3.45 -1.51
N VAL A 114 -10.68 -2.28 -0.93
CA VAL A 114 -9.31 -1.87 -0.59
C VAL A 114 -8.72 -2.75 0.51
N THR A 115 -9.52 -3.18 1.49
CA THR A 115 -9.05 -4.10 2.55
C THR A 115 -8.65 -5.45 1.99
N LEU A 116 -9.47 -6.04 1.11
CA LEU A 116 -9.14 -7.32 0.46
C LEU A 116 -7.90 -7.18 -0.43
N LEU A 117 -7.79 -6.07 -1.17
CA LEU A 117 -6.63 -5.79 -2.01
C LEU A 117 -5.35 -5.57 -1.19
N ALA A 118 -5.44 -4.94 -0.03
CA ALA A 118 -4.31 -4.76 0.88
C ALA A 118 -3.81 -6.12 1.41
N ILE A 119 -4.71 -7.01 1.81
CA ILE A 119 -4.37 -8.37 2.24
C ILE A 119 -3.73 -9.16 1.08
N GLU A 120 -4.28 -9.05 -0.13
CA GLU A 120 -3.75 -9.72 -1.31
C GLU A 120 -2.38 -9.18 -1.74
N ALA A 121 -2.17 -7.87 -1.72
CA ALA A 121 -0.88 -7.24 -1.98
C ALA A 121 0.15 -7.68 -0.93
N ALA A 122 -0.22 -7.67 0.36
CA ALA A 122 0.61 -8.18 1.44
C ALA A 122 0.97 -9.65 1.24
N ARG A 123 0.00 -10.49 0.83
CA ARG A 123 0.24 -11.92 0.53
C ARG A 123 1.27 -12.11 -0.59
N ARG A 124 1.21 -11.29 -1.64
CA ARG A 124 2.11 -11.39 -2.79
C ARG A 124 3.55 -11.00 -2.48
N VAL A 125 3.76 -10.07 -1.54
CA VAL A 125 5.08 -9.56 -1.17
C VAL A 125 5.68 -10.31 0.03
N LEU A 126 4.87 -10.48 1.09
CA LEU A 126 5.31 -10.96 2.40
C LEU A 126 4.87 -12.41 2.69
N GLY A 127 4.00 -12.99 1.86
CA GLY A 127 3.52 -14.35 2.00
C GLY A 127 2.36 -14.52 2.98
N PHE A 128 2.04 -15.77 3.31
CA PHE A 128 0.87 -16.11 4.13
C PHE A 128 1.00 -15.67 5.59
N GLY A 129 2.21 -15.49 6.12
CA GLY A 129 2.42 -14.98 7.47
C GLY A 129 1.72 -13.64 7.68
N MET A 130 1.87 -12.70 6.74
CA MET A 130 1.22 -11.39 6.84
C MET A 130 -0.30 -11.46 6.67
N VAL A 131 -0.80 -12.40 5.86
CA VAL A 131 -2.24 -12.63 5.74
C VAL A 131 -2.84 -13.06 7.08
N LEU A 132 -2.16 -13.95 7.82
CA LEU A 132 -2.60 -14.34 9.15
C LEU A 132 -2.57 -13.16 10.13
N CYS A 133 -1.52 -12.34 10.08
CA CYS A 133 -1.42 -11.13 10.89
C CYS A 133 -2.56 -10.13 10.62
N ALA A 134 -3.11 -10.09 9.40
CA ALA A 134 -4.25 -9.25 9.05
C ALA A 134 -5.61 -9.92 9.41
N LEU A 135 -5.77 -11.21 9.12
CA LEU A 135 -7.03 -11.92 9.31
C LEU A 135 -7.32 -12.24 10.78
N LEU A 136 -6.31 -12.49 11.62
CA LEU A 136 -6.52 -12.83 13.03
C LEU A 136 -7.17 -11.67 13.82
N PRO A 137 -6.68 -10.41 13.75
CA PRO A 137 -7.35 -9.28 14.40
C PRO A 137 -8.76 -9.02 13.84
N ILE A 138 -8.95 -9.18 12.53
CA ILE A 138 -10.29 -9.05 11.90
C ILE A 138 -11.24 -10.13 12.44
N ALA A 139 -10.79 -11.39 12.49
CA ALA A 139 -11.56 -12.49 13.03
C ALA A 139 -11.87 -12.29 14.52
N TYR A 140 -10.90 -11.82 15.31
CA TYR A 140 -11.11 -11.45 16.71
C TYR A 140 -12.18 -10.37 16.85
N ALA A 141 -12.10 -9.30 16.04
CA ALA A 141 -13.08 -8.21 16.05
C ALA A 141 -14.50 -8.70 15.69
N LEU A 142 -14.63 -9.65 14.77
CA LEU A 142 -15.94 -10.20 14.36
C LEU A 142 -16.50 -11.20 15.36
N PHE A 143 -15.67 -12.14 15.83
CA PHE A 143 -16.08 -13.31 16.60
C PHE A 143 -15.78 -13.21 18.10
N GLY A 144 -15.46 -12.02 18.60
CA GLY A 144 -15.14 -11.79 20.00
C GLY A 144 -16.21 -12.28 20.99
N SER A 145 -17.47 -12.40 20.55
CA SER A 145 -18.60 -12.88 21.38
C SER A 145 -18.56 -14.37 21.70
N TYR A 146 -17.83 -15.16 20.90
CA TYR A 146 -17.66 -16.59 21.10
C TYR A 146 -16.45 -16.93 21.98
N LEU A 147 -15.67 -15.93 22.39
CA LEU A 147 -14.46 -16.12 23.19
C LEU A 147 -14.74 -16.12 24.70
N PRO A 148 -13.85 -16.73 25.50
CA PRO A 148 -13.98 -16.75 26.96
C PRO A 148 -14.00 -15.33 27.55
N PHE A 149 -14.70 -15.15 28.68
CA PHE A 149 -14.92 -13.85 29.31
C PHE A 149 -13.66 -12.98 29.51
N ILE A 150 -12.50 -13.60 29.73
CA ILE A 150 -11.22 -12.88 29.98
C ILE A 150 -10.76 -12.09 28.73
N VAL A 151 -11.07 -12.59 27.53
CA VAL A 151 -10.61 -12.02 26.25
C VAL A 151 -11.75 -11.71 25.28
N GLY A 152 -12.99 -12.08 25.61
CA GLY A 152 -14.16 -11.89 24.77
C GLY A 152 -14.73 -10.47 24.85
N HIS A 153 -15.38 -10.05 23.77
CA HIS A 153 -16.13 -8.80 23.69
C HIS A 153 -17.43 -9.02 22.91
N ARG A 154 -18.30 -8.02 22.78
CA ARG A 154 -19.63 -8.19 22.13
C ARG A 154 -19.59 -8.62 20.65
N GLY A 155 -18.41 -8.62 20.02
CA GLY A 155 -18.26 -8.71 18.56
C GLY A 155 -18.65 -7.40 17.86
N PHE A 156 -18.04 -7.13 16.72
CA PHE A 156 -18.36 -6.01 15.84
C PHE A 156 -18.98 -6.52 14.55
N THR A 157 -19.86 -5.71 13.95
CA THR A 157 -20.38 -6.03 12.61
C THR A 157 -19.27 -5.86 11.57
N LEU A 158 -19.33 -6.63 10.48
CA LEU A 158 -18.37 -6.50 9.38
C LEU A 158 -18.29 -5.07 8.86
N ARG A 159 -19.43 -4.39 8.75
CA ARG A 159 -19.49 -2.97 8.38
C ARG A 159 -18.63 -2.11 9.32
N ARG A 160 -18.76 -2.28 10.64
CA ARG A 160 -18.01 -1.49 11.62
C ARG A 160 -16.50 -1.76 11.53
N VAL A 161 -16.11 -3.00 11.29
CA VAL A 161 -14.70 -3.37 11.09
C VAL A 161 -14.13 -2.71 9.83
N ILE A 162 -14.88 -2.74 8.73
CA ILE A 162 -14.45 -2.11 7.47
C ILE A 162 -14.37 -0.58 7.59
N GLU A 163 -15.36 0.04 8.23
CA GLU A 163 -15.33 1.48 8.51
C GLU A 163 -14.07 1.84 9.32
N TYR A 164 -13.73 1.05 10.33
CA TYR A 164 -12.50 1.25 11.10
C TYR A 164 -11.25 1.09 10.22
N VAL A 165 -11.10 -0.05 9.53
CA VAL A 165 -9.89 -0.38 8.77
C VAL A 165 -9.64 0.57 7.59
N TYR A 166 -10.68 1.10 6.95
CA TYR A 166 -10.54 1.91 5.74
C TYR A 166 -10.74 3.41 5.97
N LEU A 167 -11.68 3.81 6.83
CA LEU A 167 -12.14 5.20 6.94
C LEU A 167 -11.58 5.94 8.17
N THR A 168 -10.82 5.26 9.04
CA THR A 168 -10.19 5.88 10.21
C THR A 168 -8.68 6.03 10.04
N SER A 169 -8.10 6.94 10.81
CA SER A 169 -6.67 7.25 10.84
C SER A 169 -5.81 6.19 11.55
N ASP A 170 -6.39 5.09 12.03
CA ASP A 170 -5.68 3.94 12.59
C ASP A 170 -5.60 2.76 11.60
N GLY A 171 -6.26 2.90 10.45
CA GLY A 171 -6.39 1.86 9.44
C GLY A 171 -5.36 1.95 8.30
N ILE A 172 -5.78 1.56 7.11
CA ILE A 172 -4.96 1.54 5.88
C ILE A 172 -4.41 2.93 5.56
N PHE A 173 -5.25 3.96 5.72
CA PHE A 173 -4.87 5.37 5.57
C PHE A 173 -4.50 5.99 6.92
N GLY A 174 -3.83 5.22 7.78
CA GLY A 174 -3.45 5.68 9.10
C GLY A 174 -2.03 6.20 9.21
N VAL A 175 -1.56 6.31 10.46
CA VAL A 175 -0.20 6.80 10.80
C VAL A 175 0.90 6.05 10.05
N MET A 176 0.73 4.74 9.81
CA MET A 176 1.72 3.96 9.06
C MET A 176 1.83 4.42 7.60
N ALA A 177 0.71 4.81 6.97
CA ALA A 177 0.74 5.37 5.63
C ALA A 177 1.37 6.77 5.60
N ASP A 178 1.20 7.57 6.66
CA ASP A 178 1.91 8.85 6.81
C ASP A 178 3.42 8.63 6.87
N VAL A 179 3.88 7.68 7.71
CA VAL A 179 5.31 7.39 7.84
C VAL A 179 5.90 6.94 6.50
N VAL A 180 5.17 6.11 5.75
CA VAL A 180 5.59 5.69 4.40
C VAL A 180 5.69 6.89 3.46
N ALA A 181 4.67 7.76 3.46
CA ALA A 181 4.58 8.89 2.55
C ALA A 181 5.60 9.98 2.87
N GLU A 182 5.75 10.38 4.13
CA GLU A 182 6.58 11.52 4.53
C GLU A 182 8.05 11.17 4.67
N PHE A 183 8.38 9.93 5.08
CA PHE A 183 9.75 9.56 5.44
C PHE A 183 10.32 8.48 4.53
N ILE A 184 9.61 7.36 4.34
CA ILE A 184 10.19 6.18 3.66
C ILE A 184 10.36 6.44 2.17
N ILE A 185 9.32 6.89 1.46
CA ILE A 185 9.41 7.08 0.00
C ILE A 185 10.45 8.16 -0.35
N PRO A 186 10.45 9.37 0.25
CA PRO A 186 11.48 10.36 -0.03
C PRO A 186 12.89 9.86 0.26
N PHE A 187 13.09 9.14 1.37
CA PHE A 187 14.40 8.58 1.73
C PHE A 187 14.88 7.54 0.70
N VAL A 188 14.01 6.64 0.24
CA VAL A 188 14.35 5.66 -0.80
C VAL A 188 14.67 6.35 -2.13
N VAL A 189 13.88 7.35 -2.51
CA VAL A 189 14.11 8.13 -3.74
C VAL A 189 15.44 8.89 -3.69
N PHE A 190 15.71 9.56 -2.56
CA PHE A 190 16.96 10.27 -2.35
C PHE A 190 18.17 9.32 -2.28
N GLY A 191 18.03 8.19 -1.60
CA GLY A 191 19.07 7.15 -1.54
C GLY A 191 19.42 6.61 -2.91
N ALA A 192 18.42 6.27 -3.73
CA ALA A 192 18.62 5.83 -5.11
C ALA A 192 19.29 6.91 -5.97
N PHE A 193 18.94 8.19 -5.76
CA PHE A 193 19.60 9.31 -6.42
C PHE A 193 21.09 9.42 -6.04
N LEU A 194 21.43 9.33 -4.74
CA LEU A 194 22.81 9.39 -4.26
C LEU A 194 23.67 8.22 -4.77
N GLU A 195 23.07 7.03 -4.86
CA GLU A 195 23.74 5.83 -5.40
C GLU A 195 24.16 6.05 -6.86
N VAL A 196 23.25 6.55 -7.69
CA VAL A 196 23.52 6.83 -9.11
C VAL A 196 24.45 8.04 -9.28
N ALA A 197 24.33 9.06 -8.43
CA ALA A 197 25.21 10.22 -8.44
C ALA A 197 26.67 9.88 -8.06
N GLY A 198 26.93 8.67 -7.55
CA GLY A 198 28.28 8.22 -7.20
C GLY A 198 28.86 8.93 -5.97
N ILE A 199 28.02 9.60 -5.18
CA ILE A 199 28.45 10.37 -4.00
C ILE A 199 29.13 9.45 -2.98
N ALA A 200 28.66 8.21 -2.84
CA ALA A 200 29.32 7.20 -2.01
C ALA A 200 30.76 6.90 -2.48
N LYS A 201 30.98 6.79 -3.80
CA LYS A 201 32.33 6.59 -4.37
C LYS A 201 33.19 7.84 -4.18
N PHE A 202 32.63 9.03 -4.39
CA PHE A 202 33.32 10.29 -4.15
C PHE A 202 33.86 10.40 -2.72
N PHE A 203 33.07 10.05 -1.70
CA PHE A 203 33.54 10.06 -0.30
C PHE A 203 34.62 9.01 -0.02
N VAL A 204 34.52 7.81 -0.61
CA VAL A 204 35.56 6.78 -0.51
C VAL A 204 36.86 7.26 -1.15
N ASP A 205 36.80 7.80 -2.37
CA ASP A 205 37.96 8.30 -3.10
C ASP A 205 38.62 9.48 -2.36
N LEU A 206 37.81 10.38 -1.77
CA LEU A 206 38.30 11.48 -0.95
C LEU A 206 39.03 10.98 0.32
N SER A 207 38.53 9.93 0.96
CA SER A 207 39.15 9.35 2.16
C SER A 207 40.46 8.61 1.88
N LEU A 208 40.59 8.04 0.68
CA LEU A 208 41.82 7.37 0.24
C LEU A 208 42.87 8.36 -0.30
N ALA A 209 42.44 9.54 -0.71
CA ALA A 209 43.32 10.62 -1.16
C ALA A 209 43.82 11.54 -0.04
N ALA A 210 43.23 11.45 1.16
CA ALA A 210 43.62 12.17 2.38
C ALA A 210 44.56 11.33 3.25
#